data_AF-A0A380MMU8-F1
#
_entry.id   AF-A0A380MMU8-F1
#
_cell.length_a   1.000
_cell.length_b   1.000
_cell.length_c   1.000
_cell.angle_alpha   90.00
_cell.angle_beta   90.00
_cell.angle_gamma   90.00
#
_symmetry.space_group_name_H-M   'P 1'
#
loop_
_entity.id
_entity.type
_entity.pdbx_description
1 polymer ?
#
loop_
_entity_poly.entity_id
_entity_poly.type
_entity_poly.pdbx_seq_one_letter_code
_entity_poly.pdbx_strand_id
1 'polypeptide(L)'
;MVNKHNYYHILGLTPRATMRQIIDAIEKIRNLDRQGDYTMILSQIEQELTNPRRRAAYDKANGFNKDDYENSELPVVSPIKDVFVDIDESFYSDPKSSLFQLENLKNIQEELQNNSALKHEPSKLKSALSTNFKYLILFILLIAIGFLAMQFSQSVMDYYNGRKSVEQAMVSLTDAQKTVENYIRNNGYFPETLNIPTGNDEPYQITVNGKNDKNQIILEFNHNAVSPLRNHALTETLITRPNFTGWQCDPSKDFPERYKPKKCF
;
A
#
# COMPACT_ATOMS: atom_id res chain seq x y z
N MET A 1 -14.95 -8.90 -28.21
CA MET A 1 -14.51 -10.04 -27.37
C MET A 1 -15.21 -9.90 -26.04
N VAL A 2 -16.11 -10.82 -25.70
CA VAL A 2 -16.81 -10.80 -24.40
C VAL A 2 -15.77 -11.06 -23.32
N ASN A 3 -15.69 -10.17 -22.33
CA ASN A 3 -14.80 -10.36 -21.19
C ASN A 3 -15.27 -11.61 -20.45
N LYS A 4 -14.43 -12.66 -20.42
CA LYS A 4 -14.75 -13.97 -19.81
C LYS A 4 -15.09 -13.89 -18.31
N HIS A 5 -14.88 -12.72 -17.72
CA HIS A 5 -15.00 -12.46 -16.30
C HIS A 5 -15.81 -11.18 -16.06
N ASN A 6 -17.11 -11.27 -16.27
CA ASN A 6 -18.08 -10.18 -16.11
C ASN A 6 -19.05 -10.49 -14.96
N TYR A 7 -19.89 -9.54 -14.56
CA TYR A 7 -20.81 -9.70 -13.43
C TYR A 7 -21.80 -10.85 -13.64
N TYR A 8 -22.24 -11.11 -14.87
CA TYR A 8 -23.10 -12.26 -15.16
C TYR A 8 -22.36 -13.59 -14.96
N HIS A 9 -21.07 -13.66 -15.32
CA HIS A 9 -20.23 -14.83 -15.05
C HIS A 9 -20.08 -15.09 -13.55
N ILE A 10 -19.88 -14.05 -12.73
CA ILE A 10 -19.81 -14.17 -11.26
C ILE A 10 -21.11 -14.74 -10.69
N LEU A 11 -22.25 -14.29 -11.22
CA LEU A 11 -23.56 -14.75 -10.78
C LEU A 11 -23.94 -16.13 -11.36
N GLY A 12 -23.17 -16.69 -12.30
CA GLY A 12 -23.56 -17.89 -13.05
C GLY A 12 -24.81 -17.67 -13.91
N LEU A 13 -25.00 -16.44 -14.42
CA LEU A 13 -26.14 -15.99 -15.19
C LEU A 13 -25.75 -15.63 -16.62
N THR A 14 -26.75 -15.54 -17.49
CA THR A 14 -26.58 -14.92 -18.81
C THR A 14 -26.99 -13.45 -18.76
N PRO A 15 -26.54 -12.61 -19.72
CA PRO A 15 -27.03 -11.23 -19.84
C PRO A 15 -28.55 -11.10 -20.03
N ARG A 16 -29.29 -12.19 -20.31
CA ARG A 16 -30.78 -12.22 -20.40
C ARG A 16 -31.44 -12.28 -19.03
N ALA A 17 -30.68 -12.50 -17.95
CA ALA A 17 -31.25 -12.72 -16.65
C ALA A 17 -32.22 -11.59 -16.27
N THR A 18 -33.41 -11.99 -15.86
CA THR A 18 -34.41 -11.09 -15.30
C THR A 18 -33.88 -10.48 -14.01
N MET A 19 -34.46 -9.34 -13.61
CA MET A 19 -34.14 -8.70 -12.35
C MET A 19 -34.22 -9.68 -11.17
N ARG A 20 -35.26 -10.52 -11.16
CA ARG A 20 -35.48 -11.52 -10.13
C ARG A 20 -34.35 -12.56 -10.09
N GLN A 21 -33.93 -13.08 -11.24
CA GLN A 21 -32.82 -14.04 -11.31
C GLN A 21 -31.49 -13.43 -10.82
N ILE A 22 -31.26 -12.14 -11.09
CA ILE A 22 -30.08 -11.42 -10.62
C ILE A 22 -30.09 -11.31 -9.09
N ILE A 23 -31.23 -10.90 -8.51
CA ILE A 23 -31.40 -10.79 -7.05
C ILE A 23 -31.25 -12.16 -6.39
N ASP A 24 -31.93 -13.20 -6.90
CA ASP A 24 -31.87 -14.56 -6.36
C ASP A 24 -30.44 -15.11 -6.39
N ALA A 25 -29.66 -14.83 -7.44
CA ALA A 25 -28.26 -15.23 -7.54
C ALA A 25 -27.36 -14.48 -6.55
N ILE A 26 -27.56 -13.18 -6.38
CA ILE A 26 -26.84 -12.37 -5.38
C ILE A 26 -27.12 -12.89 -3.97
N GLU A 27 -28.39 -13.13 -3.62
CA GLU A 27 -28.79 -13.68 -2.33
C GLU A 27 -28.18 -15.07 -2.08
N LYS A 28 -28.17 -15.93 -3.11
CA LYS A 28 -27.53 -17.25 -3.02
C LYS A 28 -26.05 -17.14 -2.67
N ILE A 29 -25.31 -16.22 -3.31
CA ILE A 29 -23.88 -16.03 -3.01
C ILE A 29 -23.70 -15.41 -1.62
N ARG A 30 -24.52 -14.41 -1.24
CA ARG A 30 -24.50 -13.82 0.12
C ARG A 30 -24.71 -14.87 1.21
N ASN A 31 -25.62 -15.82 1.01
CA ASN A 31 -25.86 -16.91 1.97
C ASN A 31 -24.68 -17.89 2.09
N LEU A 32 -23.86 -18.01 1.03
CA LEU A 32 -22.64 -18.81 1.05
C LEU A 32 -21.44 -18.04 1.62
N ASP A 33 -21.45 -16.71 1.48
CA ASP A 33 -20.44 -15.78 1.98
C ASP A 33 -20.60 -15.50 3.48
N ARG A 34 -20.33 -16.52 4.30
CA ARG A 34 -20.46 -16.41 5.77
C ARG A 34 -19.51 -15.40 6.40
N GLN A 35 -18.39 -15.11 5.73
CA GLN A 35 -17.39 -14.17 6.20
C GLN A 35 -17.60 -12.78 5.62
N GLY A 36 -18.50 -12.59 4.64
CA GLY A 36 -18.80 -11.30 4.02
C GLY A 36 -17.62 -10.75 3.22
N ASP A 37 -16.78 -11.63 2.68
CA ASP A 37 -15.59 -11.28 1.91
C ASP A 37 -15.97 -10.73 0.52
N TYR A 38 -17.13 -11.12 0.02
CA TYR A 38 -17.67 -10.69 -1.28
C TYR A 38 -18.71 -9.58 -1.13
N THR A 39 -18.99 -9.11 0.08
CA THR A 39 -20.03 -8.10 0.35
C THR A 39 -19.92 -6.87 -0.56
N MET A 40 -18.71 -6.37 -0.80
CA MET A 40 -18.51 -5.19 -1.63
C MET A 40 -18.76 -5.45 -3.12
N ILE A 41 -18.15 -6.49 -3.70
CA ILE A 41 -18.35 -6.83 -5.10
C ILE A 41 -19.81 -7.20 -5.36
N LEU A 42 -20.46 -7.91 -4.44
CA LEU A 42 -21.89 -8.25 -4.54
C LEU A 42 -22.77 -7.00 -4.48
N SER A 43 -22.45 -6.03 -3.62
CA SER A 43 -23.18 -4.77 -3.55
C SER A 43 -22.97 -3.91 -4.80
N GLN A 44 -21.76 -3.91 -5.37
CA GLN A 44 -21.51 -3.26 -6.66
C GLN A 44 -22.26 -3.96 -7.81
N ILE A 45 -22.24 -5.30 -7.88
CA ILE A 45 -23.01 -6.06 -8.86
C ILE A 45 -24.49 -5.73 -8.74
N GLU A 46 -25.02 -5.67 -7.52
CA GLU A 46 -26.40 -5.29 -7.26
C GLU A 46 -26.69 -3.88 -7.80
N GLN A 47 -25.87 -2.89 -7.45
CA GLN A 47 -26.05 -1.51 -7.93
C GLN A 47 -25.99 -1.37 -9.46
N GLU A 48 -25.05 -2.08 -10.10
CA GLU A 48 -24.83 -2.01 -11.53
C GLU A 48 -25.91 -2.76 -12.31
N LEU A 49 -26.28 -3.98 -11.90
CA LEU A 49 -27.21 -4.83 -12.64
C LEU A 49 -28.69 -4.61 -12.28
N THR A 50 -29.01 -4.08 -11.10
CA THR A 50 -30.41 -3.81 -10.72
C THR A 50 -30.92 -2.43 -11.12
N ASN A 51 -30.03 -1.50 -11.50
CA ASN A 51 -30.42 -0.24 -12.09
C ASN A 51 -30.49 -0.36 -13.63
N PRO A 52 -31.65 -0.15 -14.28
CA PRO A 52 -31.79 -0.35 -15.72
C PRO A 52 -30.84 0.51 -16.58
N ARG A 53 -30.53 1.74 -16.15
CA ARG A 53 -29.63 2.64 -16.88
C ARG A 53 -28.17 2.19 -16.74
N ARG A 54 -27.75 1.84 -15.51
CA ARG A 54 -26.38 1.36 -15.25
C ARG A 54 -26.14 0.02 -15.93
N ARG A 55 -27.09 -0.91 -15.84
CA ARG A 55 -27.05 -2.20 -16.54
C ARG A 55 -26.89 -2.01 -18.04
N ALA A 56 -27.68 -1.12 -18.67
CA ALA A 56 -27.54 -0.87 -20.10
C ALA A 56 -26.16 -0.28 -20.48
N ALA A 57 -25.60 0.59 -19.63
CA ALA A 57 -24.26 1.13 -19.82
C ALA A 57 -23.18 0.05 -19.65
N TYR A 58 -23.32 -0.80 -18.63
CA TYR A 58 -22.46 -1.95 -18.38
C TYR A 58 -22.50 -2.95 -19.54
N ASP A 59 -23.70 -3.28 -20.01
CA ASP A 59 -23.92 -4.22 -21.09
C ASP A 59 -23.24 -3.74 -22.38
N LYS A 60 -23.43 -2.46 -22.71
CA LYS A 60 -22.77 -1.80 -23.84
C LYS A 60 -21.24 -1.80 -23.70
N ALA A 61 -20.73 -1.48 -22.51
CA ALA A 61 -19.29 -1.42 -22.25
C ALA A 61 -18.60 -2.80 -22.39
N ASN A 62 -19.34 -3.87 -22.08
CA ASN A 62 -18.85 -5.25 -22.20
C ASN A 62 -19.18 -5.91 -23.56
N GLY A 63 -19.76 -5.15 -24.49
CA GLY A 63 -20.05 -5.61 -25.85
C GLY A 63 -21.21 -6.60 -25.94
N PHE A 64 -22.15 -6.56 -24.98
CA PHE A 64 -23.40 -7.33 -25.07
C PHE A 64 -24.41 -6.55 -25.92
N ASN A 65 -24.62 -6.97 -27.17
CA ASN A 65 -25.70 -6.45 -28.01
C ASN A 65 -26.97 -7.29 -27.87
N LYS A 66 -28.14 -6.70 -28.14
CA LYS A 66 -29.46 -7.36 -28.23
C LYS A 66 -29.51 -8.57 -29.19
N ASP A 67 -28.50 -8.72 -30.04
CA ASP A 67 -28.41 -9.78 -31.05
C ASP A 67 -27.36 -10.86 -30.72
N ASP A 68 -26.40 -10.63 -29.80
CA ASP A 68 -25.38 -11.64 -29.37
C ASP A 68 -25.93 -12.72 -28.42
N TYR A 69 -27.24 -12.65 -28.22
CA TYR A 69 -27.99 -13.42 -27.28
C TYR A 69 -28.24 -14.87 -27.76
N GLU A 70 -28.06 -15.20 -29.05
CA GLU A 70 -28.32 -16.54 -29.59
C GLU A 70 -27.25 -17.61 -29.28
N ASN A 71 -26.00 -17.24 -28.97
CA ASN A 71 -24.90 -18.20 -28.78
C ASN A 71 -24.27 -18.19 -27.38
N SER A 72 -24.88 -17.53 -26.40
CA SER A 72 -24.38 -17.55 -25.02
C SER A 72 -24.83 -18.84 -24.33
N GLU A 73 -24.04 -19.91 -24.45
CA GLU A 73 -24.14 -21.07 -23.58
C GLU A 73 -24.09 -20.61 -22.12
N LEU A 74 -24.97 -21.18 -21.28
CA LEU A 74 -24.92 -20.97 -19.83
C LEU A 74 -23.49 -21.30 -19.37
N PRO A 75 -22.75 -20.34 -18.78
CA PRO A 75 -21.48 -20.70 -18.17
C PRO A 75 -21.78 -21.76 -17.11
N VAL A 76 -21.12 -22.91 -17.23
CA VAL A 76 -21.10 -23.94 -16.19
C VAL A 76 -20.77 -23.21 -14.89
N VAL A 77 -21.62 -23.37 -13.87
CA VAL A 77 -21.44 -22.75 -12.56
C VAL A 77 -20.05 -23.14 -12.04
N SER A 78 -19.06 -22.28 -12.27
CA SER A 78 -17.72 -22.49 -11.73
C SER A 78 -17.85 -22.42 -10.21
N PRO A 79 -17.16 -23.31 -9.47
CA PRO A 79 -17.03 -23.17 -8.03
C PRO A 79 -16.64 -21.71 -7.72
N ILE A 80 -17.27 -21.10 -6.71
CA ILE A 80 -17.01 -19.70 -6.30
C ILE A 80 -15.50 -19.42 -6.17
N LYS A 81 -14.73 -20.44 -5.77
CA LYS A 81 -13.28 -20.42 -5.61
C LYS A 81 -12.47 -20.25 -6.91
N ASP A 82 -13.04 -20.58 -8.08
CA ASP A 82 -12.36 -20.45 -9.37
C ASP A 82 -12.65 -19.10 -10.06
N VAL A 83 -13.60 -18.30 -9.54
CA VAL A 83 -14.00 -16.99 -10.09
C VAL A 83 -13.23 -15.85 -9.42
N PHE A 84 -12.93 -16.01 -8.13
CA PHE A 84 -12.09 -15.10 -7.37
C PHE A 84 -10.71 -15.76 -7.28
N VAL A 85 -9.73 -15.24 -8.01
CA VAL A 85 -8.36 -15.76 -7.91
C VAL A 85 -7.92 -15.58 -6.45
N ASP A 86 -7.76 -16.71 -5.77
CA ASP A 86 -7.20 -16.81 -4.42
C ASP A 86 -6.01 -15.85 -4.31
N ILE A 87 -6.11 -14.90 -3.37
CA ILE A 87 -4.94 -14.13 -2.94
C ILE A 87 -3.96 -15.17 -2.42
N ASP A 88 -2.81 -15.22 -3.08
CA ASP A 88 -1.71 -16.10 -2.70
C ASP A 88 -1.35 -15.83 -1.23
N GLU A 89 -1.76 -16.72 -0.32
CA GLU A 89 -1.39 -16.71 1.09
C GLU A 89 0.14 -16.83 1.29
N SER A 90 0.90 -17.11 0.21
CA SER A 90 2.37 -17.03 0.21
C SER A 90 2.89 -15.59 0.35
N PHE A 91 2.05 -14.56 0.19
CA PHE A 91 2.41 -13.17 0.46
C PHE A 91 2.44 -12.80 1.95
N TYR A 92 1.79 -13.60 2.81
CA TYR A 92 1.69 -13.34 4.25
C TYR A 92 2.54 -14.30 5.11
N SER A 93 3.17 -15.30 4.49
CA SER A 93 3.88 -16.36 5.20
C SER A 93 5.32 -16.53 4.70
N ASP A 94 6.11 -15.45 4.74
CA ASP A 94 7.57 -15.60 4.73
C ASP A 94 8.18 -15.29 6.12
N PRO A 95 8.47 -16.33 6.94
CA PRO A 95 9.16 -16.16 8.21
C PRO A 95 10.63 -15.74 8.07
N LYS A 96 11.17 -15.62 6.83
CA LYS A 96 12.59 -15.35 6.61
C LYS A 96 12.99 -13.87 6.66
N SER A 97 12.03 -12.95 6.80
CA SER A 97 12.33 -11.51 6.93
C SER A 97 13.04 -11.14 8.24
N SER A 98 13.05 -12.03 9.24
CA SER A 98 13.79 -11.86 10.50
C SER A 98 15.24 -12.33 10.44
N LEU A 99 15.62 -13.17 9.47
CA LEU A 99 17.01 -13.63 9.28
C LEU A 99 17.83 -12.71 8.36
N PHE A 100 17.17 -11.93 7.49
CA PHE A 100 17.84 -10.97 6.61
C PHE A 100 18.31 -9.68 7.32
N GLN A 101 17.89 -9.47 8.58
CA GLN A 101 18.31 -8.30 9.38
C GLN A 101 19.61 -8.53 10.16
N LEU A 102 20.01 -9.79 10.41
CA LEU A 102 21.24 -10.10 11.14
C LEU A 102 22.48 -10.19 10.23
N GLU A 103 22.32 -10.54 8.96
CA GLU A 103 23.44 -10.68 8.02
C GLU A 103 23.88 -9.33 7.44
N ASN A 104 22.94 -8.38 7.25
CA ASN A 104 23.24 -7.03 6.77
C ASN A 104 23.87 -6.11 7.84
N LEU A 105 23.70 -6.39 9.13
CA LEU A 105 24.37 -5.64 10.19
C LEU A 105 25.85 -6.04 10.34
N LYS A 106 26.22 -7.28 10.00
CA LYS A 106 27.62 -7.74 10.01
C LYS A 106 28.42 -7.18 8.83
N ASN A 107 27.84 -7.17 7.63
CA ASN A 107 28.54 -6.67 6.43
C ASN A 107 28.85 -5.16 6.50
N ILE A 108 28.00 -4.37 7.18
CA ILE A 108 28.22 -2.93 7.37
C ILE A 108 29.31 -2.66 8.43
N GLN A 109 29.45 -3.52 9.44
CA GLN A 109 30.56 -3.44 10.40
C GLN A 109 31.91 -3.81 9.79
N GLU A 110 31.94 -4.78 8.86
CA GLU A 110 33.17 -5.16 8.15
C GLU A 110 33.64 -4.09 7.15
N GLU A 111 32.73 -3.35 6.51
CA GLU A 111 33.08 -2.22 5.63
C GLU A 111 33.61 -0.99 6.41
N LEU A 112 33.13 -0.76 7.64
CA LEU A 112 33.66 0.28 8.52
C LEU A 112 35.03 -0.07 9.12
N GLN A 113 35.34 -1.36 9.33
CA GLN A 113 36.65 -1.80 9.82
C GLN A 113 37.71 -1.93 8.71
N ASN A 114 37.33 -2.33 7.50
CA ASN A 114 38.27 -2.43 6.36
C ASN A 114 38.72 -1.05 5.83
N ASN A 115 37.93 0.00 6.03
CA ASN A 115 38.30 1.37 5.67
C ASN A 115 39.21 2.07 6.70
N SER A 116 39.52 1.44 7.84
CA SER A 116 40.53 1.92 8.80
C SER A 116 41.96 1.47 8.50
N ALA A 117 42.20 0.72 7.42
CA ALA A 117 43.54 0.28 7.01
C ALA A 117 44.22 1.27 6.05
N LEU A 118 44.23 2.57 6.36
CA LEU A 118 45.12 3.51 5.68
C LEU A 118 46.52 3.45 6.33
N LYS A 119 47.27 2.43 5.90
CA LYS A 119 48.69 2.25 6.20
C LYS A 119 49.49 3.30 5.44
N HIS A 120 49.67 4.48 6.02
CA HIS A 120 50.64 5.45 5.52
C HIS A 120 52.03 5.12 6.07
N GLU A 121 52.91 4.68 5.17
CA GLU A 121 54.37 4.77 5.38
C GLU A 121 54.77 6.24 5.57
N PRO A 122 55.50 6.58 6.64
CA PRO A 122 56.07 7.91 6.75
C PRO A 122 57.31 7.99 5.86
N SER A 123 57.15 8.54 4.65
CA SER A 123 58.30 9.10 3.94
C SER A 123 58.86 10.26 4.75
N LYS A 124 60.16 10.19 5.03
CA LYS A 124 60.89 11.15 5.88
C LYS A 124 60.94 12.52 5.22
N LEU A 125 59.97 13.39 5.50
CA LEU A 125 60.09 14.81 5.22
C LEU A 125 60.67 15.53 6.45
N LYS A 126 61.97 15.81 6.38
CA LYS A 126 62.63 16.79 7.24
C LYS A 126 62.04 18.17 6.90
N SER A 127 61.29 18.78 7.81
CA SER A 127 61.33 20.24 7.93
C SER A 127 60.96 20.66 9.35
N ALA A 128 61.77 21.59 9.85
CA ALA A 128 61.67 22.17 11.17
C ALA A 128 60.50 23.14 11.22
N LEU A 129 59.42 22.79 11.91
CA LEU A 129 58.47 23.77 12.39
C LEU A 129 57.98 23.39 13.80
N SER A 130 58.17 24.36 14.70
CA SER A 130 57.77 24.46 16.10
C SER A 130 56.73 23.43 16.58
N THR A 131 57.07 22.74 17.68
CA THR A 131 56.23 21.80 18.43
C THR A 131 54.84 22.34 18.78
N ASN A 132 54.66 23.66 18.86
CA ASN A 132 53.38 24.30 19.17
C ASN A 132 52.39 24.32 17.98
N PHE A 133 52.87 24.20 16.74
CA PHE A 133 52.00 24.22 15.55
C PHE A 133 51.35 22.85 15.28
N LYS A 134 51.98 21.75 15.70
CA LYS A 134 51.46 20.38 15.53
C LYS A 134 50.21 20.12 16.38
N TYR A 135 50.22 20.58 17.64
CA TYR A 135 49.05 20.46 18.51
C TYR A 135 47.91 21.38 18.06
N LEU A 136 48.22 22.55 17.50
CA LEU A 136 47.23 23.46 16.93
C LEU A 136 46.54 22.88 15.69
N ILE A 137 47.29 22.26 14.76
CA ILE A 137 46.70 21.56 13.61
C ILE A 137 45.83 20.38 14.07
N LEU A 138 46.31 19.57 15.02
CA LEU A 138 45.56 18.41 15.53
C LEU A 138 44.26 18.84 16.23
N PHE A 139 44.29 19.94 16.98
CA PHE A 139 43.11 20.50 17.65
C PHE A 139 42.09 21.06 16.65
N ILE A 140 42.54 21.79 15.61
CA ILE A 140 41.68 22.26 14.52
C ILE A 140 41.06 21.07 13.77
N LEU A 141 41.81 19.99 13.56
CA LEU A 141 41.34 18.80 12.85
C LEU A 141 40.29 18.04 13.67
N LEU A 142 40.46 17.94 14.99
CA LEU A 142 39.44 17.38 15.90
C LEU A 142 38.18 18.23 15.98
N ILE A 143 38.29 19.56 16.01
CA ILE A 143 37.14 20.46 15.94
C ILE A 143 36.43 20.30 14.59
N ALA A 144 37.17 20.24 13.48
CA ALA A 144 36.60 20.03 12.16
C ALA A 144 35.86 18.69 12.06
N ILE A 145 36.43 17.60 12.59
CA ILE A 145 35.75 16.29 12.65
C ILE A 145 34.51 16.36 13.53
N GLY A 146 34.56 17.00 14.69
CA GLY A 146 33.41 17.18 15.58
C GLY A 146 32.28 17.99 14.93
N PHE A 147 32.64 19.05 14.19
CA PHE A 147 31.71 19.90 13.46
C PHE A 147 31.05 19.13 12.30
N LEU A 148 31.84 18.34 11.56
CA LEU A 148 31.32 17.47 10.51
C LEU A 148 30.40 16.36 11.08
N ALA A 149 30.76 15.74 12.20
CA ALA A 149 29.93 14.73 12.87
C ALA A 149 28.57 15.31 13.33
N MET A 150 28.55 16.53 13.87
CA MET A 150 27.30 17.22 14.21
C MET A 150 26.45 17.52 12.97
N GLN A 151 27.07 17.94 11.86
CA GLN A 151 26.35 18.25 10.62
C GLN A 151 25.75 17.00 9.95
N PHE A 152 26.46 15.87 9.96
CA PHE A 152 26.00 14.63 9.32
C PHE A 152 25.09 13.77 10.21
N SER A 153 25.21 13.86 11.54
CA SER A 153 24.37 13.07 12.46
C SER A 153 22.88 13.35 12.31
N GLN A 154 22.47 14.60 12.07
CA GLN A 154 21.06 14.97 11.88
C GLN A 154 20.48 14.36 10.59
N SER A 155 21.18 14.50 9.46
CA SER A 155 20.70 13.96 8.18
C SER A 155 20.57 12.43 8.19
N VAL A 156 21.48 11.74 8.87
CA VAL A 156 21.43 10.28 9.04
C VAL A 156 20.27 9.91 9.97
N MET A 157 20.11 10.60 11.09
CA MET A 157 19.02 10.33 12.03
C MET A 157 17.65 10.60 11.41
N ASP A 158 17.50 11.68 10.65
CA ASP A 158 16.27 12.00 9.91
C ASP A 158 15.94 10.94 8.87
N TYR A 159 16.95 10.34 8.23
CA TYR A 159 16.76 9.21 7.34
C TYR A 159 16.19 8.00 8.08
N TYR A 160 16.80 7.59 9.20
CA TYR A 160 16.31 6.45 9.98
C TYR A 160 14.91 6.70 10.54
N ASN A 161 14.68 7.87 11.13
CA ASN A 161 13.38 8.25 11.69
C ASN A 161 12.29 8.36 10.62
N GLY A 162 12.62 8.90 9.44
CA GLY A 162 11.69 8.96 8.31
C GLY A 162 11.30 7.58 7.80
N ARG A 163 12.26 6.67 7.64
CA ARG A 163 11.99 5.27 7.24
C ARG A 163 11.08 4.57 8.26
N LYS A 164 11.41 4.69 9.56
CA LYS A 164 10.60 4.11 10.63
C LYS A 164 9.18 4.69 10.66
N SER A 165 9.05 6.00 10.48
CA SER A 165 7.75 6.69 10.45
C SER A 165 6.88 6.19 9.28
N VAL A 166 7.46 5.97 8.10
CA VAL A 166 6.74 5.39 6.96
C VAL A 166 6.34 3.94 7.23
N GLU A 167 7.22 3.14 7.82
CA GLU A 167 6.91 1.74 8.14
C GLU A 167 5.77 1.64 9.17
N GLN A 168 5.77 2.49 10.20
CA GLN A 168 4.66 2.60 11.15
C GLN A 168 3.37 3.07 10.48
N ALA A 169 3.46 4.10 9.63
CA ALA A 169 2.33 4.60 8.84
C ALA A 169 1.70 3.49 7.99
N MET A 170 2.50 2.65 7.32
CA MET A 170 2.00 1.52 6.53
C MET A 170 1.29 0.46 7.38
N VAL A 171 1.77 0.20 8.59
CA VAL A 171 1.10 -0.71 9.52
C VAL A 171 -0.26 -0.14 9.93
N SER A 172 -0.31 1.12 10.36
CA SER A 172 -1.57 1.77 10.71
C SER A 172 -2.54 1.88 9.52
N LEU A 173 -2.01 2.06 8.30
CA LEU A 173 -2.80 2.07 7.08
C LEU A 173 -3.40 0.68 6.79
N THR A 174 -2.64 -0.39 7.04
CA THR A 174 -3.15 -1.77 6.93
C THR A 174 -4.25 -2.05 7.96
N ASP A 175 -4.10 -1.55 9.18
CA ASP A 175 -5.14 -1.70 10.21
C ASP A 175 -6.39 -0.84 9.92
N ALA A 176 -6.20 0.34 9.32
CA ALA A 176 -7.28 1.15 8.79
C ALA A 176 -8.04 0.43 7.67
N GLN A 177 -7.34 -0.24 6.74
CA GLN A 177 -7.95 -1.08 5.70
C GLN A 177 -8.85 -2.14 6.31
N LYS A 178 -8.36 -2.92 7.28
CA LYS A 178 -9.16 -3.93 7.99
C LYS A 178 -10.38 -3.34 8.67
N THR A 179 -10.24 -2.14 9.24
CA THR A 179 -11.35 -1.44 9.91
C THR A 179 -12.43 -1.05 8.91
N VAL A 180 -12.04 -0.53 7.74
CA VAL A 180 -12.96 -0.20 6.65
C VAL A 180 -13.57 -1.46 6.02
N GLU A 181 -12.79 -2.52 5.81
CA GLU A 181 -13.27 -3.81 5.31
C GLU A 181 -14.32 -4.42 6.24
N ASN A 182 -14.07 -4.41 7.55
CA ASN A 182 -15.06 -4.85 8.54
C ASN A 182 -16.31 -3.97 8.52
N TYR A 183 -16.17 -2.66 8.32
CA TYR A 183 -17.32 -1.78 8.15
C TYR A 183 -18.13 -2.17 6.91
N ILE A 184 -17.47 -2.36 5.76
CA ILE A 184 -18.11 -2.74 4.49
C ILE A 184 -18.81 -4.09 4.63
N ARG A 185 -18.14 -5.06 5.25
CA ARG A 185 -18.69 -6.39 5.55
C ARG A 185 -19.99 -6.31 6.34
N ASN A 186 -20.04 -5.43 7.34
CA ASN A 186 -21.21 -5.29 8.22
C ASN A 186 -22.33 -4.44 7.62
N ASN A 187 -22.02 -3.47 6.75
CA ASN A 187 -22.99 -2.46 6.28
C ASN A 187 -23.33 -2.57 4.80
N GLY A 188 -22.52 -3.25 3.99
CA GLY A 188 -22.72 -3.41 2.54
C GLY A 188 -22.19 -2.28 1.67
N TYR A 189 -21.60 -1.21 2.25
CA TYR A 189 -21.11 -0.06 1.50
C TYR A 189 -19.84 0.54 2.10
N PHE A 190 -19.09 1.28 1.27
CA PHE A 190 -17.91 2.02 1.70
C PHE A 190 -18.33 3.24 2.55
N PRO A 191 -17.75 3.46 3.74
CA PRO A 191 -18.13 4.58 4.59
C PRO A 191 -17.78 5.92 3.94
N GLU A 192 -18.73 6.86 3.90
CA GLU A 192 -18.44 8.24 3.42
C GLU A 192 -17.34 8.90 4.26
N THR A 193 -17.42 8.69 5.58
CA THR A 193 -16.44 9.10 6.58
C THR A 193 -16.39 8.04 7.67
N LEU A 194 -15.19 7.72 8.17
CA LEU A 194 -14.99 6.83 9.30
C LEU A 194 -13.91 7.43 10.20
N ASN A 195 -14.21 7.53 11.50
CA ASN A 195 -13.23 8.00 12.46
C ASN A 195 -12.25 6.87 12.78
N ILE A 196 -11.00 7.02 12.34
CA ILE A 196 -9.91 6.11 12.65
C ILE A 196 -8.96 6.88 13.57
N PRO A 197 -9.01 6.64 14.89
CA PRO A 197 -8.23 7.42 15.83
C PRO A 197 -6.73 7.19 15.60
N THR A 198 -6.02 8.26 15.29
CA THR A 198 -4.56 8.32 15.34
C THR A 198 -4.14 9.00 16.66
N GLY A 199 -3.08 8.52 17.31
CA GLY A 199 -2.57 9.18 18.51
C GLY A 199 -2.16 10.63 18.22
N ASN A 200 -2.37 11.53 19.17
CA ASN A 200 -2.07 12.96 18.98
C ASN A 200 -0.59 13.24 18.68
N ASP A 201 0.30 12.37 19.17
CA ASP A 201 1.75 12.48 18.98
C ASP A 201 2.25 11.72 17.74
N GLU A 202 1.35 11.06 17.00
CA GLU A 202 1.73 10.32 15.79
C GLU A 202 2.17 11.28 14.67
N PRO A 203 3.13 10.89 13.82
CA PRO A 203 3.62 11.71 12.73
C PRO A 203 2.65 11.79 11.53
N TYR A 204 1.45 11.21 11.66
CA TYR A 204 0.44 11.18 10.61
C TYR A 204 -0.98 11.18 11.18
N GLN A 205 -1.94 11.49 10.31
CA GLN A 205 -3.37 11.35 10.54
C GLN A 205 -3.98 10.46 9.47
N ILE A 206 -5.02 9.71 9.81
CA ILE A 206 -5.73 8.84 8.87
C ILE A 206 -7.16 9.38 8.69
N THR A 207 -7.57 9.50 7.43
CA THR A 207 -8.93 9.91 7.07
C THR A 207 -9.52 8.92 6.06
N VAL A 208 -10.83 8.73 6.12
CA VAL A 208 -11.56 7.89 5.17
C VAL A 208 -12.49 8.78 4.36
N ASN A 209 -12.44 8.62 3.03
CA ASN A 209 -13.19 9.42 2.08
C ASN A 209 -13.91 8.51 1.08
N GLY A 210 -15.18 8.23 1.35
CA GLY A 210 -16.09 7.52 0.44
C GLY A 210 -16.88 8.44 -0.49
N LYS A 211 -16.70 9.76 -0.43
CA LYS A 211 -17.53 10.69 -1.23
C LYS A 211 -17.18 10.58 -2.72
N ASN A 212 -18.21 10.67 -3.56
CA ASN A 212 -18.10 10.63 -5.02
C ASN A 212 -17.35 9.38 -5.54
N ASP A 213 -17.64 8.22 -4.94
CA ASP A 213 -17.08 6.91 -5.33
C ASP A 213 -15.55 6.85 -5.31
N LYS A 214 -14.90 7.72 -4.53
CA LYS A 214 -13.44 7.69 -4.37
C LYS A 214 -12.97 6.46 -3.61
N ASN A 215 -13.72 6.02 -2.59
CA ASN A 215 -13.43 4.84 -1.79
C ASN A 215 -11.97 4.79 -1.29
N GLN A 216 -11.53 5.85 -0.62
CA GLN A 216 -10.14 6.09 -0.25
C GLN A 216 -9.91 6.09 1.25
N ILE A 217 -8.75 5.57 1.67
CA ILE A 217 -8.13 5.86 2.96
C ILE A 217 -6.90 6.73 2.68
N ILE A 218 -6.82 7.88 3.33
CA ILE A 218 -5.74 8.84 3.13
C ILE A 218 -4.97 8.97 4.44
N LEU A 219 -3.69 8.64 4.41
CA LEU A 219 -2.75 8.90 5.49
C LEU A 219 -1.91 10.11 5.14
N GLU A 220 -2.04 11.17 5.92
CA GLU A 220 -1.32 12.43 5.72
C GLU A 220 -0.29 12.64 6.82
N PHE A 221 0.97 12.84 6.44
CA PHE A 221 2.04 13.15 7.37
C PHE A 221 1.91 14.59 7.87
N ASN A 222 1.81 14.75 9.19
CA ASN A 222 1.54 16.03 9.84
C ASN A 222 2.85 16.74 10.25
N HIS A 223 2.75 17.78 11.09
CA HIS A 223 3.89 18.56 11.55
C HIS A 223 4.85 17.78 12.47
N ASN A 224 4.40 16.69 13.10
CA ASN A 224 5.23 15.81 13.93
C ASN A 224 6.12 14.88 13.09
N ALA A 225 5.86 14.74 11.79
CA ALA A 225 6.74 13.99 10.90
C ALA A 225 8.11 14.69 10.71
N VAL A 226 9.12 13.91 10.32
CA VAL A 226 10.41 14.47 9.89
C VAL A 226 10.23 15.39 8.69
N SER A 227 11.03 16.45 8.60
CA SER A 227 10.84 17.53 7.62
C SER A 227 10.60 17.06 6.18
N PRO A 228 11.29 16.02 5.64
CA PRO A 228 11.05 15.57 4.28
C PRO A 228 9.69 14.89 4.04
N LEU A 229 9.02 14.41 5.08
CA LEU A 229 7.74 13.70 4.96
C LEU A 229 6.53 14.60 5.22
N ARG A 230 6.72 15.77 5.83
CA ARG A 230 5.62 16.68 6.18
C ARG A 230 4.80 17.07 4.95
N ASN A 231 3.48 17.09 5.10
CA ASN A 231 2.52 17.42 4.05
C ASN A 231 2.50 16.44 2.86
N HIS A 232 3.19 15.31 2.94
CA HIS A 232 3.02 14.21 2.01
C HIS A 232 1.93 13.27 2.48
N ALA A 233 1.39 12.50 1.54
CA ALA A 233 0.32 11.55 1.82
C ALA A 233 0.53 10.22 1.11
N LEU A 234 -0.04 9.18 1.71
CA LEU A 234 -0.24 7.86 1.11
C LEU A 234 -1.74 7.65 0.98
N THR A 235 -2.21 7.39 -0.23
CA THR A 235 -3.64 7.15 -0.51
C THR A 235 -3.84 5.70 -0.89
N GLU A 236 -4.70 5.00 -0.17
CA GLU A 236 -5.15 3.65 -0.53
C GLU A 236 -6.54 3.75 -1.13
N THR A 237 -6.66 3.43 -2.41
CA THR A 237 -7.94 3.40 -3.13
C THR A 237 -8.42 1.96 -3.21
N LEU A 238 -9.66 1.71 -2.78
CA LEU A 238 -10.27 0.39 -2.88
C LEU A 238 -10.80 0.19 -4.30
N ILE A 239 -10.17 -0.73 -5.03
CA ILE A 239 -10.52 -1.02 -6.41
C ILE A 239 -11.29 -2.33 -6.47
N THR A 240 -12.48 -2.26 -7.04
CA THR A 240 -13.33 -3.43 -7.25
C THR A 240 -13.55 -3.64 -8.75
N ARG A 241 -13.04 -4.77 -9.23
CA ARG A 241 -13.21 -5.32 -10.58
C ARG A 241 -13.87 -6.69 -10.46
N PRO A 242 -14.50 -7.22 -11.52
CA PRO A 242 -15.18 -8.51 -11.48
C PRO A 242 -14.40 -9.66 -10.81
N ASN A 243 -13.07 -9.72 -10.96
CA ASN A 243 -12.23 -10.78 -10.39
C ASN A 243 -11.31 -10.33 -9.26
N PHE A 244 -11.30 -9.04 -8.93
CA PHE A 244 -10.31 -8.49 -8.02
C PHE A 244 -10.94 -7.40 -7.20
N THR A 245 -10.89 -7.59 -5.89
CA THR A 245 -11.12 -6.55 -4.92
C THR A 245 -9.84 -6.39 -4.13
N GLY A 246 -9.27 -5.19 -4.12
CA GLY A 246 -8.08 -4.94 -3.35
C GLY A 246 -7.71 -3.47 -3.32
N TRP A 247 -6.75 -3.16 -2.46
CA TRP A 247 -6.26 -1.82 -2.25
C TRP A 247 -5.13 -1.49 -3.23
N GLN A 248 -5.21 -0.33 -3.84
CA GLN A 248 -4.12 0.26 -4.60
C GLN A 248 -3.55 1.44 -3.80
N CYS A 249 -2.26 1.34 -3.47
CA CYS A 249 -1.55 2.41 -2.80
C CYS A 249 -0.92 3.38 -3.83
N ASP A 250 -1.27 4.65 -3.71
CA ASP A 250 -0.72 5.75 -4.51
C ASP A 250 -0.09 6.79 -3.55
N PRO A 251 1.24 6.96 -3.55
CA PRO A 251 1.87 8.05 -2.84
C PRO A 251 1.64 9.39 -3.54
N SER A 252 1.63 10.50 -2.79
CA SER A 252 1.52 11.85 -3.36
C SER A 252 2.59 12.10 -4.45
N LYS A 253 2.29 12.94 -5.45
CA LYS A 253 3.15 13.16 -6.63
C LYS A 253 4.63 13.42 -6.31
N ASP A 254 4.89 14.22 -5.27
CA ASP A 254 6.23 14.63 -4.87
C ASP A 254 6.76 13.85 -3.65
N PHE A 255 6.19 12.66 -3.37
CA PHE A 255 6.62 11.84 -2.24
C PHE A 255 8.10 11.50 -2.34
N PRO A 256 8.92 11.71 -1.30
CA PRO A 256 10.36 11.56 -1.43
C PRO A 256 10.78 10.13 -1.73
N GLU A 257 11.49 9.93 -2.84
CA GLU A 257 11.90 8.60 -3.36
C GLU A 257 12.56 7.71 -2.31
N ARG A 258 13.48 8.28 -1.51
CA ARG A 258 14.23 7.56 -0.47
C ARG A 258 13.33 6.94 0.64
N TYR A 259 12.10 7.41 0.75
CA TYR A 259 11.15 6.99 1.76
C TYR A 259 9.96 6.22 1.19
N LYS A 260 9.88 6.04 -0.13
CA LYS A 260 8.73 5.38 -0.74
C LYS A 260 8.53 3.95 -0.18
N PRO A 261 7.31 3.61 0.25
CA PRO A 261 7.03 2.25 0.69
C PRO A 261 7.04 1.30 -0.50
N LYS A 262 7.72 0.16 -0.35
CA LYS A 262 7.78 -0.87 -1.41
C LYS A 262 6.41 -1.40 -1.81
N LYS A 263 5.45 -1.42 -0.88
CA LYS A 263 4.09 -1.93 -1.11
C LYS A 263 3.26 -1.08 -2.08
N CYS A 264 3.69 0.15 -2.38
CA CYS A 264 2.97 1.05 -3.26
C CYS A 264 3.48 1.02 -4.71
N PHE A 265 4.32 0.04 -5.06
CA PHE A 265 4.94 -0.13 -6.37
C PHE A 265 5.02 -1.59 -6.79
#